data_AF-A0A3M5VDJ8-F1
#
_entry.id   AF-A0A3M5VDJ8-F1
#
_cell.length_a   1.000
_cell.length_b   1.000
_cell.length_c   1.000
_cell.angle_alpha   90.00
_cell.angle_beta   90.00
_cell.angle_gamma   90.00
#
_symmetry.space_group_name_H-M   'P 1'
#
loop_
_entity.id
_entity.type
_entity.pdbx_description
1 polymer ?
#
loop_
_entity_poly.entity_id
_entity_poly.type
_entity_poly.pdbx_seq_one_letter_code
_entity_poly.pdbx_strand_id
1 'polypeptide(L)'
;MDPFDFIRMLAVARILMPQSHVRLSAGREAMNEQMQALGFFAGANSIFYGDKLLTTANPQADKDMLLFSRLGIKPEAGEGHADEVHQAAIEQALVEQQSSAMFYDAASA
;
A
#
# COMPACT_ATOMS: atom_id res chain seq x y z
N MET A 1 17.66 16.20 -0.35
CA MET A 1 17.90 15.74 1.03
C MET A 1 18.95 14.64 0.95
N ASP A 2 19.95 14.64 1.82
CA ASP A 2 20.91 13.53 1.88
C ASP A 2 20.21 12.24 2.33
N PRO A 3 20.46 11.07 1.69
CA PRO A 3 19.84 9.82 2.07
C PRO A 3 20.03 9.45 3.55
N PHE A 4 21.20 9.72 4.14
CA PHE A 4 21.45 9.41 5.55
C PHE A 4 20.69 10.31 6.50
N ASP A 5 20.45 11.57 6.12
CA ASP A 5 19.58 12.43 6.91
C ASP A 5 18.14 11.90 6.92
N PHE A 6 17.64 11.38 5.79
CA PHE A 6 16.32 10.74 5.74
C PHE A 6 16.23 9.51 6.65
N ILE A 7 17.23 8.63 6.57
CA ILE A 7 17.32 7.45 7.44
C ILE A 7 17.42 7.85 8.92
N ARG A 8 18.19 8.89 9.24
CA ARG A 8 18.30 9.41 10.61
C ARG A 8 16.95 9.88 11.13
N MET A 9 16.15 10.55 10.31
CA MET A 9 14.80 10.98 10.73
C MET A 9 13.91 9.79 11.06
N LEU A 10 13.97 8.69 10.29
CA LEU A 10 13.22 7.46 10.59
C LEU A 10 13.65 6.85 11.93
N ALA A 11 14.97 6.76 12.17
CA ALA A 11 15.52 6.24 13.42
C ALA A 11 15.10 7.10 14.62
N VAL A 12 15.18 8.42 14.49
CA VAL A 12 14.73 9.36 15.53
C VAL A 12 13.24 9.20 15.81
N ALA A 13 12.40 9.11 14.77
CA ALA A 13 10.97 8.90 14.94
C ALA A 13 10.65 7.59 15.69
N ARG A 14 11.33 6.49 15.35
CA ARG A 14 11.19 5.20 16.04
C ARG A 14 11.61 5.27 17.51
N ILE A 15 12.73 5.94 17.81
CA ILE A 15 13.22 6.06 19.19
C ILE A 15 12.28 6.92 20.04
N LEU A 16 11.80 8.05 19.49
CA LEU A 16 10.90 8.95 20.20
C LEU A 16 9.50 8.35 20.40
N MET A 17 9.02 7.56 19.44
CA MET A 17 7.65 7.02 19.41
C MET A 17 7.68 5.50 19.18
N PRO A 18 8.09 4.70 20.18
CA PRO A 18 8.38 3.28 19.99
C PRO A 18 7.15 2.44 19.60
N GLN A 19 5.96 2.84 20.03
CA GLN A 19 4.71 2.12 19.76
C GLN A 19 4.00 2.59 18.48
N SER A 20 4.44 3.68 17.87
CA SER A 20 3.78 4.23 16.69
C SER A 20 4.18 3.49 15.42
N HIS A 21 3.28 3.46 14.44
CA HIS A 21 3.65 3.09 13.07
C HIS A 21 4.40 4.24 12.41
N VAL A 22 5.62 3.97 11.96
CA VAL A 22 6.43 4.91 11.19
C VAL A 22 6.27 4.53 9.72
N ARG A 23 5.53 5.35 8.97
CA ARG A 23 5.18 5.07 7.58
C ARG A 23 6.17 5.68 6.59
N LEU A 24 6.81 4.82 5.81
CA LEU A 24 7.58 5.22 4.64
C LEU A 24 6.58 5.50 3.50
N SER A 25 6.29 6.79 3.31
CA SER A 25 5.16 7.27 2.51
C SER A 25 5.55 7.53 1.04
N ALA A 26 5.10 8.63 0.44
CA ALA A 26 5.41 8.99 -0.94
C ALA A 26 6.93 9.19 -1.18
N GLY A 27 7.36 9.07 -2.44
CA GLY A 27 8.76 9.27 -2.86
C GLY A 27 9.63 8.01 -2.87
N ARG A 28 9.05 6.84 -2.52
CA ARG A 28 9.73 5.52 -2.58
C ARG A 28 10.28 5.16 -3.94
N GLU A 29 9.62 5.61 -4.99
CA GLU A 29 10.04 5.35 -6.37
C GLU A 29 11.41 5.96 -6.70
N ALA A 30 11.78 7.05 -6.01
CA ALA A 30 13.09 7.68 -6.15
C ALA A 30 14.17 7.02 -5.26
N MET A 31 13.79 6.08 -4.39
CA MET A 31 14.71 5.38 -3.49
C MET A 31 15.13 4.04 -4.09
N ASN A 32 16.43 3.75 -4.06
CA ASN A 32 16.91 2.42 -4.40
C ASN A 32 16.52 1.38 -3.32
N GLU A 33 16.63 0.10 -3.66
CA GLU A 33 16.27 -1.00 -2.75
C GLU A 33 17.03 -0.93 -1.42
N GLN A 34 18.32 -0.55 -1.46
CA GLN A 34 19.18 -0.48 -0.27
C GLN A 34 18.73 0.61 0.69
N MET A 35 18.30 1.77 0.18
CA MET A 35 17.78 2.86 0.98
C MET A 35 16.45 2.49 1.62
N GLN A 36 15.56 1.82 0.87
CA GLN A 36 14.31 1.33 1.43
C GLN A 36 14.56 0.27 2.53
N ALA A 37 15.45 -0.69 2.26
CA ALA A 37 15.86 -1.70 3.25
C ALA A 37 16.42 -1.07 4.52
N LEU A 38 17.30 -0.07 4.37
CA LEU A 38 17.85 0.67 5.50
C LEU A 38 16.77 1.48 6.23
N GLY A 39 15.76 1.99 5.53
CA GLY A 39 14.61 2.67 6.13
C GLY A 39 13.77 1.74 7.02
N PHE A 40 13.50 0.52 6.56
CA PHE A 40 12.84 -0.51 7.38
C PHE A 40 13.69 -0.91 8.58
N PHE A 41 15.00 -1.11 8.38
CA PHE A 41 15.93 -1.40 9.47
C PHE A 41 15.99 -0.27 10.51
N ALA A 42 15.96 0.99 10.07
CA ALA A 42 16.00 2.16 10.94
C ALA A 42 14.72 2.33 11.78
N GLY A 43 13.61 1.70 11.38
CA GLY A 43 12.40 1.67 12.20
C GLY A 43 11.10 1.98 11.46
N ALA A 44 11.12 2.20 10.15
CA ALA A 44 9.89 2.22 9.36
C ALA A 44 9.22 0.84 9.39
N ASN A 45 7.91 0.79 9.58
CA ASN A 45 7.14 -0.46 9.65
C ASN A 45 5.76 -0.35 8.96
N SER A 46 5.57 0.64 8.09
CA SER A 46 4.34 0.83 7.34
C SER A 46 4.66 1.47 5.99
N ILE A 47 3.90 1.11 4.95
CA ILE A 47 3.93 1.73 3.61
C ILE A 47 2.50 1.87 3.09
N PHE A 48 2.33 2.61 2.00
CA PHE A 48 1.14 2.50 1.16
C PHE A 48 1.30 1.32 0.21
N TYR A 49 0.31 0.42 0.21
CA TYR A 49 0.25 -0.76 -0.66
C TYR A 49 -1.07 -0.76 -1.44
N GLY A 50 -1.03 -1.19 -2.71
CA GLY A 50 -2.16 -1.14 -3.64
C GLY A 50 -1.78 -0.47 -4.96
N ASP A 51 -2.70 -0.45 -5.92
CA ASP A 51 -2.41 -0.05 -7.32
C ASP A 51 -2.27 1.46 -7.52
N LYS A 52 -2.77 2.27 -6.58
CA LYS A 52 -2.81 3.73 -6.69
C LYS A 52 -2.53 4.39 -5.34
N LEU A 53 -1.83 5.52 -5.38
CA LEU A 53 -1.75 6.49 -4.29
C LEU A 53 -2.95 7.45 -4.38
N LEU A 54 -2.85 8.62 -3.74
CA LEU A 54 -3.93 9.60 -3.74
C LEU A 54 -4.27 10.11 -5.16
N THR A 55 -3.27 10.39 -5.99
CA THR A 55 -3.46 10.97 -7.33
C THR A 55 -2.67 10.25 -8.43
N THR A 56 -1.67 9.44 -8.07
CA THR A 56 -0.77 8.75 -9.01
C THR A 56 -0.90 7.24 -8.89
N ALA A 57 -0.56 6.50 -9.95
CA ALA A 57 -0.39 5.05 -9.85
C ALA A 57 0.71 4.69 -8.83
N ASN A 58 0.65 3.49 -8.26
CA ASN A 58 1.65 2.94 -7.36
C ASN A 58 2.26 1.65 -7.95
N PRO A 59 3.17 1.76 -8.94
CA PRO A 59 3.79 0.61 -9.60
C PRO A 59 4.77 -0.17 -8.69
N GLN A 60 4.83 0.15 -7.39
CA GLN A 60 5.77 -0.45 -6.45
C GLN A 60 5.23 -1.69 -5.75
N ALA A 61 3.93 -1.97 -5.78
CA ALA A 61 3.33 -3.08 -5.01
C ALA A 61 4.06 -4.43 -5.23
N ASP A 62 4.31 -4.83 -6.48
CA ASP A 62 5.04 -6.07 -6.78
C ASP A 62 6.51 -6.02 -6.35
N LYS A 63 7.15 -4.86 -6.52
CA LYS A 63 8.56 -4.64 -6.11
C LYS A 63 8.71 -4.70 -4.59
N ASP A 64 7.72 -4.21 -3.87
CA ASP A 64 7.66 -4.22 -2.42
C ASP A 64 7.60 -5.64 -1.90
N MET A 65 6.76 -6.48 -2.52
CA MET A 65 6.64 -7.89 -2.16
C MET A 65 7.95 -8.65 -2.38
N LEU A 66 8.64 -8.39 -3.49
CA LEU A 66 9.96 -8.96 -3.75
C LEU A 66 11.01 -8.49 -2.73
N LEU A 67 11.03 -7.19 -2.41
CA LEU A 67 11.93 -6.64 -1.42
C LEU A 67 11.66 -7.23 -0.03
N PHE A 68 10.40 -7.30 0.39
CA PHE A 68 10.01 -7.89 1.67
C PHE A 68 10.38 -9.36 1.77
N SER A 69 10.20 -10.13 0.70
CA SER A 69 10.66 -11.52 0.62
C SER A 69 12.17 -11.63 0.84
N ARG A 70 12.98 -10.78 0.18
CA ARG A 70 14.45 -10.75 0.36
C ARG A 70 14.87 -10.34 1.78
N LEU A 71 14.16 -9.38 2.38
CA LEU A 71 14.46 -8.87 3.72
C LEU A 71 13.87 -9.73 4.85
N GLY A 72 13.03 -10.72 4.54
CA GLY A 72 12.34 -11.53 5.54
C GLY A 72 11.24 -10.78 6.30
N ILE A 73 10.75 -9.67 5.75
CA ILE A 73 9.68 -8.86 6.35
C ILE A 73 8.34 -9.51 6.02
N LYS A 74 7.49 -9.65 7.04
CA LYS A 74 6.13 -10.18 6.88
C LYS A 74 5.11 -9.07 7.09
N PRO A 75 4.02 -9.04 6.30
CA PRO A 75 2.88 -8.19 6.59
C PRO A 75 2.35 -8.49 8.00
N GLU A 76 1.90 -7.45 8.68
CA GLU A 76 1.16 -7.59 9.92
C GLU A 76 -0.15 -8.34 9.63
N ALA A 77 -0.52 -9.29 10.49
CA ALA A 77 -1.76 -10.03 10.34
C ALA A 77 -2.92 -9.08 10.67
N GLY A 78 -3.60 -8.58 9.64
CA GLY A 78 -4.82 -7.82 9.86
C GLY A 78 -5.90 -8.71 10.46
N GLU A 79 -6.54 -8.26 11.54
CA GLU A 79 -7.90 -8.73 11.84
C GLU A 79 -8.75 -8.35 10.63
N GLY A 80 -9.40 -9.33 10.01
CA GLY A 80 -10.11 -9.19 8.74
C GLY A 80 -11.31 -8.24 8.85
N HIS A 81 -11.05 -6.95 8.92
CA HIS A 81 -12.01 -5.92 8.54
C HIS A 81 -11.95 -5.88 7.03
N ALA A 82 -12.80 -6.68 6.38
CA ALA A 82 -13.13 -6.42 5.00
C ALA A 82 -13.57 -4.95 4.95
N ASP A 83 -12.78 -4.09 4.29
CA ASP A 83 -13.14 -2.69 4.13
C ASP A 83 -14.58 -2.67 3.64
N GLU A 84 -15.47 -1.97 4.34
CA GLU A 84 -16.88 -1.83 3.95
C GLU A 84 -16.98 -1.34 2.49
N VAL A 85 -15.96 -0.61 2.04
CA VAL A 85 -15.75 -0.18 0.65
C VAL A 85 -15.52 -1.36 -0.31
N HIS A 86 -14.73 -2.37 0.07
CA HIS A 86 -14.50 -3.56 -0.74
C HIS A 86 -15.75 -4.43 -0.82
N GLN A 87 -16.46 -4.60 0.30
CA GLN A 87 -17.74 -5.30 0.34
C GLN A 87 -18.79 -4.59 -0.52
N ALA A 88 -18.91 -3.26 -0.40
CA ALA A 88 -19.81 -2.44 -1.23
C ALA A 88 -19.44 -2.51 -2.72
N ALA A 89 -18.15 -2.50 -3.06
CA ALA A 89 -17.70 -2.63 -4.45
C ALA A 89 -18.03 -4.01 -5.04
N ILE A 90 -17.86 -5.09 -4.27
CA ILE A 90 -18.26 -6.45 -4.68
C ILE A 90 -19.77 -6.54 -4.87
N GLU A 91 -20.55 -6.00 -3.93
CA GLU A 91 -22.01 -5.99 -3.98
C GLU A 91 -22.52 -5.19 -5.20
N GLN A 92 -21.94 -4.03 -5.45
CA GLN A 92 -22.28 -3.20 -6.59
C GLN A 92 -21.96 -3.90 -7.93
N ALA A 93 -20.79 -4.53 -8.04
CA ALA A 93 -20.43 -5.32 -9.22
C ALA A 93 -21.37 -6.53 -9.44
N LEU A 94 -21.82 -7.18 -8.37
CA LEU A 94 -22.78 -8.29 -8.44
C LEU A 94 -24.17 -7.81 -8.92
N VAL A 95 -24.62 -6.65 -8.43
CA VAL A 95 -25.88 -6.02 -8.83
C VAL A 95 -25.84 -5.58 -10.30
N GLU A 96 -24.73 -4.99 -10.76
CA GLU A 96 -24.52 -4.64 -12.17
C GLU A 96 -24.56 -5.87 -13.08
N GLN A 97 -23.95 -6.99 -12.67
CA GLN A 97 -24.00 -8.24 -13.42
C GLN A 97 -25.43 -8.81 -13.49
N GLN A 98 -26.17 -8.81 -12.38
CA GLN A 98 -27.54 -9.32 -12.34
C GLN A 98 -28.52 -8.42 -13.12
N SER A 99 -28.34 -7.10 -13.04
CA SER A 99 -29.16 -6.14 -13.78
C SER A 99 -28.91 -6.23 -15.28
N SER A 100 -27.66 -6.42 -15.72
CA SER A 100 -27.34 -6.61 -17.14
C SER A 100 -28.05 -7.81 -17.78
N ALA A 101 -28.36 -8.86 -17.01
CA ALA A 101 -29.14 -10.00 -17.45
C ALA A 101 -30.66 -9.72 -17.55
N MET A 102 -31.13 -8.65 -16.91
CA MET A 102 -32.56 -8.28 -16.79
C MET A 102 -32.98 -7.09 -17.67
N PHE A 103 -32.03 -6.41 -18.33
CA PHE A 103 -32.31 -5.25 -19.17
C PHE A 103 -32.06 -5.53 -20.66
N TYR A 104 -33.05 -5.17 -21.49
CA TYR A 104 -32.96 -5.18 -22.95
C TYR A 104 -32.44 -3.83 -23.45
N ASP A 105 -31.41 -3.83 -24.31
CA ASP A 105 -30.83 -2.61 -24.88
C ASP A 105 -31.74 -2.04 -25.99
N ALA A 106 -32.52 -1.02 -25.63
CA ALA A 106 -33.43 -0.32 -26.53
C ALA A 106 -32.74 0.54 -27.61
N ALA A 107 -31.41 0.70 -27.58
CA ALA A 107 -30.65 1.40 -28.62
C ALA A 107 -30.27 0.49 -29.81
N SER A 108 -30.61 -0.80 -29.74
CA SER A 108 -30.32 -1.80 -30.78
C SER A 108 -31.50 -2.10 -31.72
N ALA A 109 -32.58 -1.31 -31.66
CA ALA A 109 -33.77 -1.45 -32.53
C ALA A 109 -33.83 -0.39 -33.63
#